data_AF-A0A937X5V9-F1
#
_entry.id   AF-A0A937X5V9-F1
#
_cell.length_a   1.000
_cell.length_b   1.000
_cell.length_c   1.000
_cell.angle_alpha   90.00
_cell.angle_beta   90.00
_cell.angle_gamma   90.00
#
_symmetry.space_group_name_H-M   'P 1'
#
loop_
_entity.id
_entity.type
_entity.pdbx_description
1 polymer ?
#
loop_
_entity_poly.entity_id
_entity_poly.type
_entity_poly.pdbx_seq_one_letter_code
_entity_poly.pdbx_strand_id
1 'polypeptide(L)' 'MANFDPEWIFRRDLTVIGGKGQPLVTAQGEALAIDFFRRGVLRAEQVVTAFPRSQAAEAFAAQNAAACLKAVLTTEAAA' A
#
# COMPACT_ATOMS: atom_id res chain seq x y z
N MET A 1 6.04 23.77 -2.51
CA MET A 1 5.99 22.31 -2.31
C MET A 1 6.26 22.05 -0.84
N ALA A 2 5.30 21.54 -0.08
CA ALA A 2 5.50 21.26 1.34
C ALA A 2 6.08 19.85 1.51
N ASN A 3 7.28 19.77 2.09
CA ASN A 3 7.91 18.52 2.52
C ASN A 3 7.05 17.85 3.60
N PHE A 4 6.88 16.54 3.50
CA PHE A 4 6.27 15.73 4.54
C PHE A 4 7.20 15.68 5.76
N ASP A 5 6.66 15.98 6.95
CA ASP A 5 7.36 15.92 8.24
C ASP A 5 6.77 14.77 9.09
N PRO A 6 7.57 13.75 9.46
CA PRO A 6 7.13 12.61 10.25
C PRO A 6 6.53 12.99 11.62
N GLU A 7 6.87 14.15 12.18
CA GLU A 7 6.35 14.59 13.49
C GLU A 7 4.84 14.86 13.48
N TRP A 8 4.23 15.07 12.31
CA TRP A 8 2.79 15.31 12.18
C TRP A 8 1.95 14.10 12.58
N ILE A 9 2.51 12.89 12.53
CA ILE A 9 1.82 11.67 13.00
C ILE A 9 1.70 11.66 14.53
N PHE A 10 2.58 12.36 15.26
CA PHE A 10 2.64 12.38 16.72
C PHE A 10 2.00 13.64 17.34
N ARG A 11 1.39 14.49 16.52
CA ARG A 11 0.70 15.71 16.94
C ARG A 11 -0.57 15.38 17.74
N ARG A 12 -0.56 15.77 19.02
CA ARG A 12 -1.65 15.52 19.99
C ARG A 12 -2.95 16.30 19.70
N ASP A 13 -2.93 17.21 18.74
CA ASP A 13 -4.11 17.98 18.30
C ASP A 13 -4.83 17.34 17.10
N LEU A 14 -4.35 16.19 16.61
CA LEU A 14 -5.01 15.44 15.56
C LEU A 14 -5.83 14.29 16.15
N THR A 15 -7.12 14.25 15.79
CA THR A 15 -8.00 13.13 16.12
C THR A 15 -7.82 12.02 15.08
N VAL A 16 -7.18 10.92 15.46
CA VAL A 16 -7.10 9.72 14.63
C VAL A 16 -8.43 9.00 14.69
N ILE A 17 -9.20 9.05 13.60
CA ILE A 17 -10.44 8.28 13.45
C ILE A 17 -10.13 7.03 12.62
N GLY A 18 -10.29 5.86 13.22
CA GLY A 18 -10.17 4.59 12.51
C GLY A 18 -11.30 4.44 11.47
N GLY A 19 -11.00 4.75 10.21
CA GLY A 19 -11.95 4.60 9.11
C GLY A 19 -11.97 3.17 8.58
N LYS A 20 -12.97 2.36 8.96
CA LYS A 20 -13.43 1.26 8.09
C LYS A 20 -14.57 1.81 7.26
N GLY A 21 -14.35 2.04 5.96
CA GLY A 21 -15.49 2.16 5.04
C GLY A 21 -15.36 3.03 3.80
N GLN A 22 -14.37 3.93 3.68
CA GLN A 22 -14.23 4.77 2.49
C GLN A 22 -12.75 4.95 2.13
N PRO A 23 -12.37 4.87 0.83
CA PRO A 23 -11.00 5.17 0.40
C PRO A 23 -10.62 6.60 0.79
N LEU A 24 -9.41 6.78 1.33
CA LEU A 24 -8.89 8.13 1.56
C LEU A 24 -8.66 8.81 0.21
N VAL A 25 -9.17 10.03 0.07
CA VAL A 25 -9.00 10.87 -1.12
C VAL A 25 -8.34 12.20 -0.77
N THR A 26 -7.64 12.79 -1.74
CA THR A 26 -7.05 14.13 -1.63
C THR A 26 -8.14 15.20 -1.66
N ALA A 27 -7.77 16.46 -1.40
CA ALA A 27 -8.68 17.59 -1.58
C ALA A 27 -9.17 17.74 -3.03
N GLN A 28 -8.46 17.15 -3.99
CA GLN A 28 -8.77 17.13 -5.42
C GLN A 28 -9.61 15.90 -5.82
N GLY A 29 -9.96 15.02 -4.88
CA GLY A 29 -10.74 13.81 -5.13
C GLY A 29 -9.94 12.63 -5.69
N GLU A 30 -8.61 12.72 -5.75
CA GLU A 30 -7.76 11.60 -6.17
C GLU A 30 -7.58 10.61 -5.02
N ALA A 31 -7.44 9.31 -5.30
CA ALA A 31 -7.12 8.32 -4.27
C ALA A 31 -5.77 8.65 -3.61
N LEU A 32 -5.77 8.84 -2.29
CA LEU A 32 -4.60 9.30 -1.53
C LEU A 32 -3.40 8.34 -1.67
N ALA A 33 -3.66 7.03 -1.77
CA ALA A 33 -2.62 6.04 -2.01
C ALA A 33 -1.86 6.29 -3.32
N ILE A 34 -2.55 6.73 -4.38
CA ILE A 34 -1.92 7.03 -5.69
C ILE A 34 -1.01 8.26 -5.57
N ASP A 35 -1.47 9.32 -4.88
CA ASP A 35 -0.63 10.50 -4.59
C ASP A 35 0.64 10.10 -3.83
N PHE A 36 0.52 9.22 -2.82
CA PHE A 36 1.66 8.75 -2.04
C PHE A 36 2.66 7.93 -2.86
N PHE A 37 2.20 7.08 -3.79
CA PHE A 37 3.08 6.40 -4.73
C PHE A 37 3.81 7.39 -5.66
N ARG A 38 3.09 8.36 -6.24
CA ARG A 38 3.68 9.39 -7.12
C ARG A 38 4.74 10.22 -6.41
N ARG A 39 4.51 10.55 -5.13
CA ARG A 39 5.44 11.31 -4.29
C ARG A 39 6.57 10.46 -3.70
N GLY A 40 6.58 9.15 -3.95
CA GLY A 40 7.57 8.22 -3.41
C GLY A 40 7.48 8.01 -1.89
N VAL A 41 6.37 8.43 -1.26
CA VAL A 41 6.09 8.23 0.16
C VAL A 41 5.78 6.77 0.44
N LEU A 42 5.05 6.13 -0.48
CA LEU A 42 4.87 4.67 -0.49
C LEU A 42 5.64 4.09 -1.67
N ARG A 43 6.33 2.98 -1.41
CA ARG A 43 7.06 2.19 -2.40
C ARG A 43 6.43 0.81 -2.48
N ALA A 44 5.75 0.51 -3.57
CA ALA A 44 4.97 -0.71 -3.72
C ALA A 44 5.87 -1.96 -3.55
N GLU A 45 7.10 -1.89 -4.03
CA GLU A 45 8.11 -2.94 -3.93
C GLU A 45 8.50 -3.31 -2.48
N GLN A 46 8.23 -2.43 -1.50
CA GLN A 46 8.51 -2.72 -0.09
C GLN A 46 7.37 -3.45 0.62
N VAL A 47 6.17 -3.41 0.04
CA VAL A 47 4.95 -3.94 0.66
C VAL A 47 4.33 -5.07 -0.15
N VAL A 48 4.64 -5.16 -1.45
CA VAL A 48 4.14 -6.17 -2.36
C VAL A 48 5.22 -7.19 -2.69
N THR A 49 4.87 -8.46 -2.56
CA THR A 49 5.61 -9.58 -3.13
C THR A 49 4.83 -10.13 -4.32
N ALA A 50 5.45 -10.12 -5.50
CA ALA A 50 4.85 -10.60 -6.73
C ALA A 50 5.01 -12.12 -6.85
N PHE A 51 3.92 -12.80 -7.22
CA PHE A 51 3.91 -14.21 -7.56
C PHE A 51 3.34 -14.37 -8.98
N PRO A 52 3.92 -15.22 -9.84
CA PRO A 52 3.25 -15.67 -11.05
C PRO A 52 1.89 -16.28 -10.73
N ARG A 53 0.92 -16.12 -11.63
CA ARG A 53 -0.43 -16.67 -11.42
C ARG A 53 -0.43 -18.20 -11.23
N SER A 54 0.50 -18.92 -11.86
CA SER A 54 0.70 -20.37 -11.65
C SER A 54 1.08 -20.73 -10.22
N GLN A 55 1.68 -19.81 -9.46
CA GLN A 55 2.09 -19.98 -8.06
C GLN A 55 1.05 -19.45 -7.07
N ALA A 56 -0.24 -19.40 -7.45
CA ALA A 56 -1.27 -18.85 -6.58
C ALA A 56 -1.35 -19.51 -5.20
N ALA A 57 -1.18 -20.84 -5.13
CA ALA A 57 -1.17 -21.58 -3.87
C ALA A 57 -0.04 -21.12 -2.93
N GLU A 58 1.15 -20.92 -3.47
CA GLU A 58 2.33 -20.43 -2.73
C GLU A 58 2.13 -18.99 -2.25
N ALA A 59 1.53 -18.14 -3.09
CA ALA A 59 1.18 -16.77 -2.73
C ALA A 59 0.23 -16.72 -1.52
N PHE A 60 -0.80 -17.58 -1.50
CA PHE A 60 -1.71 -17.68 -0.36
C PHE A 60 -1.01 -18.22 0.89
N ALA A 61 -0.16 -19.24 0.75
CA ALA A 61 0.62 -19.78 1.86
C ALA A 61 1.55 -18.72 2.47
N ALA A 62 2.26 -17.96 1.63
CA ALA A 62 3.15 -16.88 2.06
C ALA A 62 2.41 -15.75 2.79
N GLN A 63 1.22 -15.37 2.30
CA GLN A 63 0.37 -14.36 2.96
C GLN A 63 -0.12 -14.86 4.33
N ASN A 64 -0.57 -16.12 4.41
CA ASN A 64 -1.08 -16.72 5.65
C ASN A 64 0.03 -16.90 6.70
N ALA A 65 1.24 -17.23 6.27
CA ALA A 65 2.41 -17.37 7.13
C ALA A 65 3.06 -16.03 7.51
N ALA A 66 2.50 -14.89 7.06
CA ALA A 66 3.09 -13.56 7.21
C ALA A 66 4.53 -13.44 6.64
N ALA A 67 4.89 -14.29 5.69
CA ALA A 67 6.18 -14.26 5.00
C ALA A 67 6.27 -13.09 3.99
N CYS A 68 5.13 -12.49 3.63
CA CYS A 68 5.05 -11.24 2.91
C CYS A 68 3.93 -10.36 3.50
N LEU A 69 4.05 -9.03 3.35
CA LEU A 69 3.01 -8.10 3.77
C LEU A 69 1.79 -8.20 2.86
N LYS A 70 2.01 -8.14 1.55
CA LYS A 70 0.95 -8.33 0.55
C LYS A 70 1.42 -9.17 -0.64
N ALA A 71 0.81 -10.33 -0.83
CA ALA A 71 0.98 -11.11 -2.05
C ALA A 71 0.15 -10.53 -3.20
N VAL A 72 0.74 -10.41 -4.39
CA VAL A 72 0.04 -10.01 -5.63
C VAL A 72 0.29 -11.03 -6.72
N LEU A 73 -0.78 -11.51 -7.35
CA LEU A 73 -0.69 -12.39 -8.51
C LEU A 73 -0.49 -11.57 -9.77
N THR A 74 0.57 -11.89 -10.50
CA THR A 74 0.93 -11.26 -11.77
C THR A 74 0.58 -12.19 -12.93
N THR A 75 0.22 -11.61 -14.07
CA THR A 75 0.13 -12.36 -15.33
C THR A 75 1.53 -12.85 -15.68
N GLU A 76 1.66 -14.07 -16.19
CA GLU A 76 2.97 -14.58 -16.62
C GLU A 76 3.53 -13.65 -17.72
N ALA A 77 4.84 -13.37 -17.65
CA ALA A 77 5.49 -12.59 -18.69
C ALA A 77 5.35 -13.35 -20.02
N ALA A 78 4.87 -12.68 -21.06
CA ALA A 78 4.88 -13.25 -22.39
C ALA A 78 6.34 -13.53 -22.77
N ALA A 79 6.64 -14.78 -23.14
CA ALA A 79 7.97 -15.23 -23.56
C ALA A 79 8.41 -14.55 -24.87
#